data_AF-A0A814X889-F1
#
_entry.id   AF-A0A814X889-F1
#
_cell.length_a   1.000
_cell.length_b   1.000
_cell.length_c   1.000
_cell.angle_alpha   90.00
_cell.angle_beta   90.00
_cell.angle_gamma   90.00
#
_symmetry.space_group_name_H-M   'P 1'
#
loop_
_entity.id
_entity.type
_entity.pdbx_description
1 polymer ?
#
loop_
_entity_poly.entity_id
_entity_poly.type
_entity_poly.pdbx_seq_one_letter_code
_entity_poly.pdbx_strand_id
1 'polypeptide(L)'
;MDDDDFDQVSQILFDGVDSLSYIGQPGTLIPITENTRAVLCSEDFNNVIIVATRFGQGRCLVFAHNSYTNIFLNDETEDQDFVENYRKWLARGYDAEFVSINDADSMDDVAQDDKILIWNGHDTKNDVFISDLCAYLEHGGALICGATAWGWLQINDDKLLSDFPFTRFCDYIGVKITDNYIDCPNPIPFQPELVAFKNVYHVVQNLVNDPNNIKYLTIVASAIKDVDDKLSCVPVETLQTIVMNANRDIIPSSKCPIQDASCREQSKGICSILCVLPGIKAPSVMDFPGDFDQLPRIETNIKCHIQSNFSDWFSTGMKEDIQTAECFNDYKSMRLRFLLGYYVAAGIPIQIEVLDQVGATGWSVRIGCHTDDLKDCDELRRWPYISVCKSLASKNVRLSSAFGGLLFLESPDGDMNSITVRLHHVILTPTYDLTDPNRTITWQSRRHHAQGLWADIAGRHIVFNVPSQSVLHLDSNQLDRVLQFWDAVVLAHHELRGTEPKHRERIVCDEQPSFGYMHSGYPIVTGMDVSDPHAEGFILNGNELEKNGAWGLFHEIGHNLQRDSWTYDGTDEVTITLTLIKRQTLYTKDICGRSK
;
A
#
# COMPACT_ATOMS: atom_id res chain seq x y z
N MET A 1 -0.93 -4.01 -42.43
CA MET A 1 -0.56 -4.77 -41.23
C MET A 1 -1.75 -4.70 -40.31
N ASP A 2 -2.41 -5.85 -40.13
CA ASP A 2 -3.68 -6.00 -39.42
C ASP A 2 -3.43 -6.19 -37.91
N ASP A 3 -4.49 -6.30 -37.10
CA ASP A 3 -4.39 -6.48 -35.64
C ASP A 3 -3.56 -7.70 -35.22
N ASP A 4 -3.58 -8.77 -36.01
CA ASP A 4 -2.81 -10.01 -35.77
C ASP A 4 -1.28 -9.79 -35.76
N ASP A 5 -0.78 -8.76 -36.46
CA ASP A 5 0.65 -8.44 -36.49
C ASP A 5 1.13 -7.82 -35.17
N PHE A 6 0.24 -7.17 -34.40
CA PHE A 6 0.67 -6.49 -33.19
C PHE A 6 0.88 -7.44 -32.00
N ASP A 7 0.16 -8.56 -31.95
CA ASP A 7 0.41 -9.61 -30.95
C ASP A 7 1.79 -10.28 -31.12
N GLN A 8 2.33 -10.24 -32.34
CA GLN A 8 3.65 -10.78 -32.67
C GLN A 8 4.72 -9.70 -32.75
N VAL A 9 4.45 -8.48 -32.25
CA VAL A 9 5.35 -7.34 -32.42
C VAL A 9 6.74 -7.61 -31.85
N SER A 10 6.85 -8.29 -30.71
CA SER A 10 8.17 -8.68 -30.16
C SER A 10 8.95 -9.58 -31.12
N GLN A 11 8.29 -10.54 -31.76
CA GLN A 11 8.92 -11.47 -32.70
C GLN A 11 9.29 -10.78 -34.01
N ILE A 12 8.46 -9.85 -34.48
CA ILE A 12 8.76 -9.04 -35.67
C ILE A 12 10.00 -8.19 -35.44
N LEU A 13 10.11 -7.58 -34.25
CA LEU A 13 11.20 -6.67 -33.92
C LEU A 13 12.52 -7.40 -33.66
N PHE A 14 12.45 -8.63 -33.16
CA PHE A 14 13.60 -9.50 -32.93
C PHE A 14 13.80 -10.56 -34.04
N ASP A 15 13.22 -10.38 -35.23
CA ASP A 15 13.45 -11.32 -36.34
C ASP A 15 14.94 -11.35 -36.73
N GLY A 16 15.58 -12.51 -36.55
CA GLY A 16 17.04 -12.65 -36.73
C GLY A 16 17.91 -12.07 -35.62
N VAL A 17 17.33 -11.62 -34.50
CA VAL A 17 18.03 -10.99 -33.37
C VAL A 17 17.78 -11.81 -32.09
N ASP A 18 18.84 -12.35 -31.50
CA ASP A 18 18.72 -13.19 -30.29
C ASP A 18 18.92 -12.41 -28.98
N SER A 19 19.49 -11.21 -29.05
CA SER A 19 19.78 -10.37 -27.89
C SER A 19 19.96 -8.90 -28.28
N LEU A 20 19.91 -8.00 -27.30
CA LEU A 20 20.14 -6.57 -27.47
C LEU A 20 21.23 -6.10 -26.50
N SER A 21 22.07 -5.15 -26.90
CA SER A 21 23.08 -4.56 -26.02
C SER A 21 22.49 -4.04 -24.70
N TYR A 22 23.18 -4.28 -23.58
CA TYR A 22 22.85 -3.65 -22.29
C TYR A 22 23.42 -2.24 -22.23
N ILE A 23 22.56 -1.22 -22.34
CA ILE A 23 22.98 0.18 -22.43
C ILE A 23 22.47 0.96 -21.21
N GLY A 24 23.40 1.47 -20.41
CA GLY A 24 23.09 2.15 -19.16
C GLY A 24 22.50 1.19 -18.12
N GLN A 25 21.73 1.72 -17.18
CA GLN A 25 21.00 0.94 -16.19
C GLN A 25 19.50 1.26 -16.31
N PRO A 26 18.72 0.44 -17.05
CA PRO A 26 17.34 0.73 -17.37
C PRO A 26 16.42 0.73 -16.15
N GLY A 27 15.37 1.54 -16.21
CA GLY A 27 14.25 1.46 -15.27
C GLY A 27 13.29 0.32 -15.61
N THR A 28 12.11 0.33 -15.00
CA THR A 28 11.03 -0.61 -15.34
C THR A 28 9.84 0.11 -15.98
N LEU A 29 9.31 -0.48 -17.06
CA LEU A 29 8.06 -0.08 -17.71
C LEU A 29 6.95 -1.07 -17.36
N ILE A 30 5.71 -0.61 -17.37
CA ILE A 30 4.53 -1.47 -17.16
C ILE A 30 3.52 -1.18 -18.28
N PRO A 31 3.35 -2.10 -19.25
CA PRO A 31 2.33 -1.98 -20.28
C PRO A 31 0.95 -2.31 -19.69
N ILE A 32 0.03 -1.34 -19.69
CA ILE A 32 -1.24 -1.43 -18.95
C ILE A 32 -2.50 -1.41 -19.83
N THR A 33 -2.39 -1.36 -21.15
CA THR A 33 -3.56 -1.28 -22.06
C THR A 33 -3.56 -2.41 -23.09
N GLU A 34 -4.70 -2.60 -23.76
CA GLU A 34 -4.83 -3.55 -24.87
C GLU A 34 -3.94 -3.20 -26.07
N ASN A 35 -3.47 -1.95 -26.16
CA ASN A 35 -2.68 -1.43 -27.26
C ASN A 35 -1.17 -1.36 -26.96
N THR A 36 -0.72 -1.91 -25.84
CA THR A 36 0.72 -2.02 -25.52
C THR A 36 1.21 -3.46 -25.53
N ARG A 37 2.48 -3.70 -25.82
CA ARG A 37 3.11 -5.04 -25.73
C ARG A 37 4.52 -4.86 -25.17
N ALA A 38 4.90 -5.71 -24.22
CA ALA A 38 6.30 -5.80 -23.86
C ALA A 38 7.08 -6.40 -25.05
N VAL A 39 8.26 -5.86 -25.29
CA VAL A 39 9.13 -6.26 -26.40
C VAL A 39 10.41 -6.89 -25.89
N LEU A 40 10.96 -6.36 -24.80
CA LEU A 40 12.12 -6.90 -24.10
C LEU A 40 11.92 -6.75 -22.61
N CYS A 41 12.24 -7.78 -21.84
CA CYS A 41 12.21 -7.80 -20.39
C CYS A 41 13.43 -8.54 -19.86
N SER A 42 13.75 -8.36 -18.57
CA SER A 42 14.70 -9.25 -17.90
C SER A 42 14.02 -10.57 -17.51
N GLU A 43 14.82 -11.49 -16.94
CA GLU A 43 14.32 -12.77 -16.42
C GLU A 43 13.28 -12.59 -15.30
N ASP A 44 13.33 -11.47 -14.58
CA ASP A 44 12.34 -11.15 -13.55
C ASP A 44 11.00 -10.77 -14.21
N PHE A 45 9.92 -11.43 -13.77
CA PHE A 45 8.56 -11.25 -14.25
C PHE A 45 8.07 -9.80 -14.19
N ASN A 46 8.64 -8.93 -13.34
CA ASN A 46 8.18 -7.55 -13.17
C ASN A 46 8.94 -6.53 -14.04
N ASN A 47 10.02 -6.92 -14.70
CA ASN A 47 11.01 -5.99 -15.26
C ASN A 47 10.94 -5.89 -16.78
N VAL A 48 10.11 -4.98 -17.31
CA VAL A 48 10.03 -4.69 -18.75
C VAL A 48 10.92 -3.50 -19.11
N ILE A 49 11.74 -3.66 -20.15
CA ILE A 49 12.74 -2.69 -20.60
C ILE A 49 12.23 -1.92 -21.81
N ILE A 50 11.49 -2.60 -22.70
CA ILE A 50 10.99 -2.04 -23.96
C ILE A 50 9.51 -2.36 -24.09
N VAL A 51 8.71 -1.34 -24.39
CA VAL A 51 7.28 -1.46 -24.67
C VAL A 51 6.97 -0.89 -26.05
N ALA A 52 6.31 -1.67 -26.90
CA ALA A 52 5.67 -1.18 -28.11
C ALA A 52 4.24 -0.73 -27.78
N THR A 53 3.81 0.39 -28.34
CA THR A 53 2.45 0.92 -28.20
C THR A 53 1.84 1.29 -29.54
N ARG A 54 0.52 1.11 -29.66
CA ARG A 54 -0.30 1.74 -30.70
C ARG A 54 -1.12 2.84 -30.04
N PHE A 55 -1.05 4.06 -30.58
CA PHE A 55 -1.82 5.19 -30.07
C PHE A 55 -2.51 5.89 -31.23
N GLY A 56 -3.85 5.87 -31.25
CA GLY A 56 -4.63 6.20 -32.45
C GLY A 56 -4.19 5.36 -33.64
N GLN A 57 -3.74 6.02 -34.71
CA GLN A 57 -3.22 5.34 -35.91
C GLN A 57 -1.69 5.17 -35.88
N GLY A 58 -1.00 5.72 -34.89
CA GLY A 58 0.46 5.75 -34.79
C GLY A 58 1.06 4.56 -34.05
N ARG A 59 2.39 4.50 -34.07
CA ARG A 59 3.19 3.47 -33.39
C ARG A 59 4.30 4.14 -32.60
N CYS A 60 4.52 3.69 -31.37
CA CYS A 60 5.59 4.20 -30.55
C CYS A 60 6.35 3.06 -29.84
N LEU A 61 7.65 3.26 -29.69
CA LEU A 61 8.53 2.40 -28.92
C LEU A 61 9.07 3.16 -27.71
N VAL A 62 8.85 2.60 -26.52
CA VAL A 62 9.25 3.20 -25.25
C VAL A 62 10.37 2.37 -24.63
N PHE A 63 11.49 3.00 -24.32
CA PHE A 63 12.62 2.41 -23.60
C PHE A 63 12.67 2.90 -22.15
N ALA A 64 13.04 2.01 -21.24
CA ALA A 64 13.24 2.32 -19.84
C ALA A 64 14.56 3.05 -19.54
N HIS A 65 15.35 3.38 -20.57
CA HIS A 65 16.56 4.18 -20.47
C HIS A 65 16.72 5.05 -21.70
N ASN A 66 17.09 6.32 -21.53
CA ASN A 66 17.23 7.25 -22.66
C ASN A 66 18.36 6.87 -23.62
N SER A 67 19.48 6.32 -23.13
CA SER A 67 20.62 6.01 -24.00
C SER A 67 20.31 4.99 -25.11
N TYR A 68 19.23 4.19 -24.98
CA TYR A 68 18.79 3.31 -26.06
C TYR A 68 18.36 4.08 -27.31
N THR A 69 17.88 5.32 -27.18
CA THR A 69 17.48 6.11 -28.36
C THR A 69 18.66 6.42 -29.28
N ASN A 70 19.89 6.38 -28.77
CA ASN A 70 21.09 6.71 -29.53
C ASN A 70 21.46 5.63 -30.57
N ILE A 71 21.01 4.38 -30.40
CA ILE A 71 21.32 3.32 -31.37
C ILE A 71 20.67 3.59 -32.74
N PHE A 72 19.54 4.31 -32.75
CA PHE A 72 18.81 4.70 -33.97
C PHE A 72 19.42 5.92 -34.68
N LEU A 73 20.35 6.62 -34.02
CA LEU A 73 21.09 7.75 -34.57
C LEU A 73 22.53 7.36 -34.96
N ASN A 74 22.90 6.08 -34.78
CA ASN A 74 24.26 5.59 -34.99
C ASN A 74 24.28 4.46 -36.04
N ASP A 75 24.77 4.77 -37.23
CA ASP A 75 24.90 3.81 -38.34
C ASP A 75 25.94 2.70 -38.07
N GLU A 76 26.74 2.80 -37.00
CA GLU A 76 27.72 1.79 -36.59
C GLU A 76 27.31 0.98 -35.34
N THR A 77 26.03 1.00 -34.94
CA THR A 77 25.59 0.20 -33.78
C THR A 77 25.76 -1.32 -34.00
N GLU A 78 26.02 -2.09 -32.94
CA GLU A 78 26.06 -3.55 -33.02
C GLU A 78 24.65 -4.15 -33.17
N ASP A 79 23.61 -3.38 -32.86
CA ASP A 79 22.20 -3.77 -32.92
C ASP A 79 21.49 -3.37 -34.25
N GLN A 80 22.21 -3.35 -35.40
CA GLN A 80 21.65 -2.87 -36.67
C GLN A 80 20.42 -3.64 -37.14
N ASP A 81 20.43 -4.98 -37.04
CA ASP A 81 19.32 -5.81 -37.50
C ASP A 81 18.03 -5.49 -36.73
N PHE A 82 18.15 -5.23 -35.43
CA PHE A 82 17.07 -4.72 -34.60
C PHE A 82 16.58 -3.37 -35.14
N VAL A 83 17.46 -2.38 -35.28
CA VAL A 83 17.13 -1.04 -35.81
C VAL A 83 16.38 -1.09 -37.14
N GLU A 84 16.80 -1.96 -38.06
CA GLU A 84 16.15 -2.13 -39.37
C GLU A 84 14.77 -2.80 -39.27
N ASN A 85 14.60 -3.79 -38.39
CA ASN A 85 13.28 -4.36 -38.10
C ASN A 85 12.33 -3.29 -37.55
N TYR A 86 12.80 -2.40 -36.67
CA TYR A 86 12.02 -1.27 -36.18
C TYR A 86 11.67 -0.27 -37.25
N ARG A 87 12.63 0.12 -38.08
CA ARG A 87 12.38 1.07 -39.18
C ARG A 87 11.23 0.56 -40.04
N LYS A 88 11.27 -0.71 -40.43
CA LYS A 88 10.20 -1.36 -41.21
C LYS A 88 8.86 -1.38 -40.46
N TRP A 89 8.87 -1.72 -39.17
CA TRP A 89 7.65 -1.79 -38.37
C TRP A 89 7.01 -0.42 -38.15
N LEU A 90 7.77 0.59 -37.77
CA LEU A 90 7.28 1.95 -37.55
C LEU A 90 6.84 2.62 -38.86
N ALA A 91 7.63 2.45 -39.91
CA ALA A 91 7.37 3.08 -41.20
C ALA A 91 6.26 2.40 -42.02
N ARG A 92 5.76 1.22 -41.63
CA ARG A 92 4.60 0.57 -42.31
C ARG A 92 4.71 0.51 -43.85
N GLY A 93 5.93 0.42 -44.38
CA GLY A 93 6.21 0.34 -45.82
C GLY A 93 6.56 1.64 -46.54
N TYR A 94 6.63 2.80 -45.86
CA TYR A 94 7.26 4.01 -46.43
C TYR A 94 8.76 4.07 -46.08
N ASP A 95 9.53 4.82 -46.87
CA ASP A 95 10.93 5.14 -46.55
C ASP A 95 10.94 6.26 -45.51
N ALA A 96 11.54 6.01 -44.35
CA ALA A 96 11.41 6.87 -43.19
C ALA A 96 12.77 7.29 -42.62
N GLU A 97 12.95 8.59 -42.42
CA GLU A 97 14.15 9.15 -41.80
C GLU A 97 14.00 9.21 -40.27
N PHE A 98 15.06 8.86 -39.54
CA PHE A 98 15.12 9.05 -38.09
C PHE A 98 15.48 10.50 -37.76
N VAL A 99 14.64 11.18 -36.98
CA VAL A 99 14.83 12.60 -36.63
C VAL A 99 14.77 12.79 -35.12
N SER A 100 15.89 13.23 -34.54
CA SER A 100 15.93 13.64 -33.13
C SER A 100 15.11 14.91 -32.91
N ILE A 101 14.23 14.88 -31.90
CA ILE A 101 13.42 16.04 -31.50
C ILE A 101 13.85 16.62 -30.16
N ASN A 102 15.02 16.24 -29.64
CA ASN A 102 15.52 16.69 -28.34
C ASN A 102 15.63 18.23 -28.28
N ASP A 103 16.18 18.84 -29.32
CA ASP A 103 16.36 20.30 -29.43
C ASP A 103 15.16 21.03 -30.07
N ALA A 104 14.05 20.33 -30.35
CA ALA A 104 12.87 20.94 -30.99
C ALA A 104 11.97 21.68 -29.98
N ASP A 105 11.63 22.94 -30.24
CA ASP A 105 10.74 23.73 -29.39
C ASP A 105 9.25 23.56 -29.74
N SER A 106 8.94 23.12 -30.96
CA SER A 106 7.58 22.90 -31.48
C SER A 106 7.51 21.66 -32.36
N MET A 107 6.34 21.03 -32.42
CA MET A 107 6.06 19.91 -33.33
C MET A 107 5.87 20.35 -34.79
N ASP A 108 5.49 21.60 -35.04
CA ASP A 108 5.24 22.12 -36.41
C ASP A 108 6.45 21.96 -37.35
N ASP A 109 7.67 22.03 -36.79
CA ASP A 109 8.92 21.97 -37.55
C ASP A 109 9.37 20.52 -37.84
N VAL A 110 8.87 19.54 -37.10
CA VAL A 110 9.37 18.17 -37.08
C VAL A 110 8.33 17.11 -37.44
N ALA A 111 7.04 17.37 -37.24
CA ALA A 111 5.94 16.46 -37.55
C ALA A 111 5.72 16.34 -39.07
N GLN A 112 6.32 15.31 -39.69
CA GLN A 112 6.12 15.00 -41.10
C GLN A 112 5.84 13.51 -41.26
N ASP A 113 4.99 13.16 -42.22
CA ASP A 113 4.48 11.79 -42.42
C ASP A 113 5.58 10.77 -42.78
N ASP A 114 6.73 11.23 -43.28
CA ASP A 114 7.89 10.43 -43.69
C ASP A 114 8.98 10.34 -42.61
N LYS A 115 8.70 10.78 -41.37
CA LYS A 115 9.68 10.78 -40.29
C LYS A 115 9.33 9.80 -39.17
N ILE A 116 10.38 9.23 -38.58
CA ILE A 116 10.31 8.58 -37.27
C ILE A 116 11.01 9.49 -36.28
N LEU A 117 10.24 10.04 -35.34
CA LEU A 117 10.76 10.98 -34.35
C LEU A 117 11.48 10.21 -33.24
N ILE A 118 12.55 10.79 -32.68
CA ILE A 118 13.34 10.21 -31.59
C ILE A 118 13.43 11.21 -30.44
N TRP A 119 12.99 10.80 -29.25
CA TRP A 119 13.01 11.65 -28.05
C TRP A 119 13.69 10.96 -26.85
N ASN A 120 14.72 11.58 -26.29
CA ASN A 120 15.47 11.08 -25.15
C ASN A 120 14.76 11.24 -23.78
N GLY A 121 13.51 11.71 -23.77
CA GLY A 121 12.65 11.79 -22.58
C GLY A 121 13.10 12.72 -21.44
N HIS A 122 14.31 13.28 -21.48
CA HIS A 122 14.88 14.11 -20.40
C HIS A 122 14.64 15.61 -20.59
N ASP A 123 14.29 16.03 -21.80
CA ASP A 123 14.16 17.46 -22.12
C ASP A 123 12.91 18.10 -21.52
N THR A 124 12.99 19.41 -21.31
CA THR A 124 11.93 20.26 -20.73
C THR A 124 10.77 20.53 -21.70
N LYS A 125 10.23 19.48 -22.33
CA LYS A 125 9.02 19.61 -23.15
C LYS A 125 7.86 20.06 -22.27
N ASN A 126 7.22 21.16 -22.67
CA ASN A 126 6.05 21.68 -21.97
C ASN A 126 4.79 20.85 -22.35
N ASP A 127 3.69 21.08 -21.64
CA ASP A 127 2.47 20.29 -21.85
C ASP A 127 1.85 20.48 -23.24
N VAL A 128 2.09 21.62 -23.91
CA VAL A 128 1.66 21.86 -25.29
C VAL A 128 2.40 20.93 -26.24
N PHE A 129 3.73 20.86 -26.12
CA PHE A 129 4.55 19.97 -26.93
C PHE A 129 4.15 18.51 -26.73
N ILE A 130 3.92 18.07 -25.49
CA ILE A 130 3.45 16.71 -25.20
C ILE A 130 2.08 16.46 -25.85
N SER A 131 1.15 17.41 -25.77
CA SER A 131 -0.16 17.31 -26.42
C SER A 131 -0.04 17.19 -27.95
N ASP A 132 0.81 17.99 -28.58
CA ASP A 132 1.02 17.97 -30.03
C ASP A 132 1.73 16.68 -30.48
N LEU A 133 2.67 16.16 -29.68
CA LEU A 133 3.31 14.88 -29.93
C LEU A 133 2.31 13.72 -29.84
N CYS A 134 1.42 13.74 -28.85
CA CYS A 134 0.29 12.80 -28.77
C CYS A 134 -0.62 12.91 -30.00
N ALA A 135 -0.97 14.12 -30.44
CA ALA A 135 -1.77 14.33 -31.64
C ALA A 135 -1.07 13.80 -32.91
N TYR A 136 0.25 14.00 -33.04
CA TYR A 136 1.04 13.43 -34.12
C TYR A 136 0.92 11.90 -34.16
N LEU A 137 1.05 11.24 -33.01
CA LEU A 137 0.84 9.80 -32.90
C LEU A 137 -0.61 9.40 -33.25
N GLU A 138 -1.62 10.11 -32.73
CA GLU A 138 -3.03 9.80 -33.03
C GLU A 138 -3.33 9.77 -34.53
N HIS A 139 -2.70 10.66 -35.30
CA HIS A 139 -2.87 10.78 -36.75
C HIS A 139 -1.97 9.85 -37.57
N GLY A 140 -1.21 8.97 -36.94
CA GLY A 140 -0.39 7.98 -37.65
C GLY A 140 1.10 8.17 -37.52
N GLY A 141 1.58 9.10 -36.70
CA GLY A 141 3.01 9.32 -36.49
C GLY A 141 3.76 8.10 -35.93
N ALA A 142 5.07 8.13 -36.09
CA ALA A 142 5.99 7.14 -35.52
C ALA A 142 6.96 7.82 -34.53
N LEU A 143 7.13 7.22 -33.34
CA LEU A 143 8.01 7.73 -32.29
C LEU A 143 8.85 6.63 -31.65
N ILE A 144 10.12 6.94 -31.40
CA ILE A 144 10.99 6.21 -30.49
C ILE A 144 11.29 7.13 -29.33
N CYS A 145 11.09 6.66 -28.11
CA CYS A 145 11.41 7.47 -26.94
C CYS A 145 11.92 6.63 -25.78
N GLY A 146 12.65 7.24 -24.87
CA GLY A 146 13.09 6.58 -23.65
C GLY A 146 13.60 7.56 -22.62
N ALA A 147 13.45 7.25 -21.35
CA ALA A 147 13.94 8.09 -20.26
C ALA A 147 14.42 7.26 -19.07
N THR A 148 15.22 7.87 -18.20
CA THR A 148 15.75 7.21 -16.99
C THR A 148 15.10 7.82 -15.76
N ALA A 149 13.93 7.29 -15.39
CA ALA A 149 13.07 7.82 -14.34
C ALA A 149 13.76 7.86 -12.95
N TRP A 150 14.35 6.75 -12.53
CA TRP A 150 15.08 6.65 -11.26
C TRP A 150 16.23 7.67 -11.18
N GLY A 151 16.96 7.88 -12.29
CA GLY A 151 18.05 8.84 -12.38
C GLY A 151 17.56 10.29 -12.32
N TRP A 152 16.38 10.58 -12.89
CA TRP A 152 15.75 11.89 -12.78
C TRP A 152 15.35 12.21 -11.33
N LEU A 153 14.79 11.25 -10.60
CA LEU A 153 14.42 11.41 -9.20
C LEU A 153 15.64 11.67 -8.31
N GLN A 154 16.79 11.03 -8.58
CA GLN A 154 18.02 11.25 -7.83
C GLN A 154 18.53 12.71 -7.86
N ILE A 155 18.21 13.46 -8.91
CA ILE A 155 18.63 14.85 -9.07
C ILE A 155 17.48 15.85 -8.88
N ASN A 156 16.27 15.37 -8.54
CA ASN A 156 15.08 16.17 -8.25
C ASN A 156 14.41 15.63 -6.97
N ASP A 157 15.10 15.73 -5.84
CA ASP A 157 14.69 15.16 -4.55
C ASP A 157 13.41 15.78 -3.95
N ASP A 158 13.02 16.97 -4.44
CA ASP A 158 11.80 17.68 -4.06
C ASP A 158 10.59 17.36 -4.95
N LYS A 159 10.74 16.49 -5.96
CA LYS A 159 9.69 16.17 -6.94
C LYS A 159 9.21 14.74 -6.86
N LEU A 160 7.99 14.53 -7.34
CA LEU A 160 7.40 13.21 -7.53
C LEU A 160 7.64 12.73 -8.97
N LEU A 161 7.55 11.41 -9.19
CA LEU A 161 7.66 10.83 -10.52
C LEU A 161 6.57 11.36 -11.47
N SER A 162 5.40 11.74 -10.95
CA SER A 162 4.31 12.40 -11.70
C SER A 162 4.69 13.79 -12.24
N ASP A 163 5.68 14.46 -11.63
CA ASP A 163 6.17 15.76 -12.10
C ASP A 163 7.08 15.62 -13.32
N PHE A 164 7.61 14.42 -13.57
CA PHE A 164 8.48 14.14 -14.70
C PHE A 164 7.67 14.15 -16.03
N PRO A 165 7.98 15.00 -17.02
CA PRO A 165 7.19 15.10 -18.26
C PRO A 165 7.08 13.79 -19.03
N PHE A 166 8.11 12.94 -18.98
CA PHE A 166 8.08 11.63 -19.62
C PHE A 166 7.02 10.70 -19.02
N THR A 167 6.82 10.74 -17.70
CA THR A 167 5.73 10.01 -17.02
C THR A 167 4.38 10.40 -17.59
N ARG A 168 4.14 11.71 -17.75
CA ARG A 168 2.87 12.22 -18.30
C ARG A 168 2.64 11.74 -19.73
N PHE A 169 3.67 11.77 -20.57
CA PHE A 169 3.57 11.22 -21.93
C PHE A 169 3.27 9.72 -21.93
N CYS A 170 4.01 8.94 -21.14
CA CYS A 170 3.82 7.49 -21.04
C CYS A 170 2.39 7.14 -20.59
N ASP A 171 1.84 7.90 -19.64
CA ASP A 171 0.47 7.75 -19.17
C ASP A 171 -0.56 7.89 -20.30
N TYR A 172 -0.39 8.85 -21.22
CA TYR A 172 -1.27 9.01 -22.38
C TYR A 172 -1.24 7.80 -23.30
N ILE A 173 -0.07 7.21 -23.53
CA ILE A 173 0.12 6.10 -24.47
C ILE A 173 -0.03 4.72 -23.82
N GLY A 174 -0.49 4.66 -22.57
CA GLY A 174 -0.84 3.41 -21.88
C GLY A 174 0.37 2.64 -21.31
N VAL A 175 1.45 3.33 -21.00
CA VAL A 175 2.67 2.78 -20.37
C VAL A 175 2.90 3.48 -19.05
N LYS A 176 3.11 2.73 -17.97
CA LYS A 176 3.55 3.30 -16.70
C LYS A 176 5.06 3.14 -16.57
N ILE A 177 5.71 4.11 -15.95
CA ILE A 177 7.13 4.06 -15.61
C ILE A 177 7.26 4.02 -14.09
N THR A 178 8.27 3.31 -13.59
CA THR A 178 8.53 3.21 -12.14
C THR A 178 9.84 3.91 -11.77
N ASP A 179 10.09 4.06 -10.48
CA ASP A 179 11.34 4.55 -9.90
C ASP A 179 12.37 3.43 -9.66
N ASN A 180 12.06 2.20 -10.06
CA ASN A 180 12.97 1.07 -9.97
C ASN A 180 14.00 1.10 -11.10
N TYR A 181 15.09 0.34 -10.89
CA TYR A 181 16.09 0.04 -11.91
C TYR A 181 16.32 -1.47 -12.02
N ILE A 182 16.78 -1.91 -13.19
CA ILE A 182 16.97 -3.30 -13.54
C ILE A 182 18.46 -3.55 -13.79
N ASP A 183 18.97 -4.65 -13.24
CA ASP A 183 20.26 -5.22 -13.64
C ASP A 183 20.04 -6.40 -14.60
N CYS A 184 20.74 -6.37 -15.74
CA CYS A 184 20.65 -7.39 -16.78
C CYS A 184 22.04 -7.91 -17.18
N PRO A 185 22.12 -9.13 -17.74
CA PRO A 185 23.31 -9.55 -18.47
C PRO A 185 23.56 -8.66 -19.69
N ASN A 186 24.82 -8.64 -20.15
CA ASN A 186 25.19 -7.96 -21.39
C ASN A 186 25.78 -8.98 -22.39
N PRO A 187 25.14 -9.21 -23.56
CA PRO A 187 23.88 -8.61 -24.02
C PRO A 187 22.65 -9.19 -23.29
N ILE A 188 21.51 -8.50 -23.39
CA ILE A 188 20.22 -8.91 -22.83
C ILE A 188 19.58 -9.93 -23.77
N PRO A 189 19.34 -11.19 -23.36
CA PRO A 189 18.74 -12.20 -24.22
C PRO A 189 17.27 -11.87 -24.53
N PHE A 190 16.85 -12.14 -25.76
CA PHE A 190 15.43 -12.09 -26.14
C PHE A 190 14.72 -13.37 -25.70
N GLN A 191 13.66 -13.22 -24.90
CA GLN A 191 12.88 -14.31 -24.32
C GLN A 191 11.40 -14.16 -24.69
N PRO A 192 10.98 -14.61 -25.89
CA PRO A 192 9.62 -14.39 -26.42
C PRO A 192 8.51 -14.95 -25.52
N GLU A 193 8.79 -16.04 -24.82
CA GLU A 193 7.87 -16.65 -23.86
C GLU A 193 7.65 -15.79 -22.62
N LEU A 194 8.63 -14.98 -22.20
CA LEU A 194 8.48 -14.14 -21.02
C LEU A 194 7.69 -12.87 -21.34
N VAL A 195 8.01 -12.20 -22.45
CA VAL A 195 7.37 -10.92 -22.84
C VAL A 195 5.86 -11.04 -23.04
N ALA A 196 5.38 -12.21 -23.48
CA ALA A 196 3.95 -12.51 -23.64
C ALA A 196 3.15 -12.37 -22.32
N PHE A 197 3.80 -12.52 -21.16
CA PHE A 197 3.17 -12.44 -19.85
C PHE A 197 3.32 -11.08 -19.17
N LYS A 198 3.87 -10.06 -19.85
CA LYS A 198 4.24 -8.79 -19.19
C LYS A 198 3.25 -7.65 -19.39
N ASN A 199 2.20 -7.84 -20.18
CA ASN A 199 1.14 -6.85 -20.34
C ASN A 199 0.03 -7.07 -19.31
N VAL A 200 -0.17 -6.10 -18.42
CA VAL A 200 -1.09 -6.20 -17.30
C VAL A 200 -2.54 -6.35 -17.76
N TYR A 201 -2.95 -5.64 -18.82
CA TYR A 201 -4.30 -5.76 -19.36
C TYR A 201 -4.58 -7.21 -19.80
N HIS A 202 -3.70 -7.80 -20.60
CA HIS A 202 -3.87 -9.19 -21.09
C HIS A 202 -3.77 -10.22 -19.98
N VAL A 203 -2.86 -10.02 -19.04
CA VAL A 203 -2.73 -10.87 -17.85
C VAL A 203 -4.03 -10.87 -17.04
N VAL A 204 -4.64 -9.70 -16.85
CA VAL A 204 -5.94 -9.59 -16.18
C VAL A 204 -7.05 -10.29 -16.98
N GLN A 205 -7.09 -10.15 -18.30
CA GLN A 205 -8.07 -10.90 -19.12
C GLN A 205 -7.88 -12.42 -18.99
N ASN A 206 -6.63 -12.89 -18.93
CA ASN A 206 -6.34 -14.31 -18.75
C ASN A 206 -6.73 -14.82 -17.34
N LEU A 207 -6.59 -14.00 -16.30
CA LEU A 207 -7.08 -14.33 -14.95
C LEU A 207 -8.59 -14.53 -14.89
N VAL A 208 -9.38 -13.93 -15.78
CA VAL A 208 -10.83 -14.21 -15.83
C VAL A 208 -11.09 -15.69 -16.11
N ASN A 209 -10.26 -16.30 -16.97
CA ASN A 209 -10.38 -17.71 -17.37
C ASN A 209 -9.67 -18.67 -16.39
N ASP A 210 -8.59 -18.21 -15.75
CA ASP A 210 -7.82 -18.96 -14.75
C ASP A 210 -7.50 -18.07 -13.54
N PRO A 211 -8.48 -17.83 -12.63
CA PRO A 211 -8.35 -16.85 -11.55
C PRO A 211 -7.33 -17.24 -10.47
N ASN A 212 -6.85 -18.48 -10.49
CA ASN A 212 -5.86 -18.99 -9.55
C ASN A 212 -4.47 -19.06 -10.20
N ASN A 213 -4.27 -18.56 -11.41
CA ASN A 213 -2.95 -18.62 -12.04
C ASN A 213 -1.93 -17.78 -11.27
N ILE A 214 -1.03 -18.46 -10.55
CA ILE A 214 -0.05 -17.81 -9.68
C ILE A 214 0.82 -16.80 -10.44
N LYS A 215 1.25 -17.11 -11.66
CA LYS A 215 2.12 -16.22 -12.46
C LYS A 215 1.40 -14.91 -12.76
N TYR A 216 0.16 -15.00 -13.21
CA TYR A 216 -0.64 -13.83 -13.54
C TYR A 216 -0.98 -13.00 -12.30
N LEU A 217 -1.30 -13.64 -11.18
CA LEU A 217 -1.54 -12.98 -9.92
C LEU A 217 -0.31 -12.21 -9.41
N THR A 218 0.89 -12.78 -9.54
CA THR A 218 2.14 -12.11 -9.17
C THR A 218 2.39 -10.86 -10.03
N ILE A 219 2.21 -10.97 -11.35
CA ILE A 219 2.38 -9.82 -12.27
C ILE A 219 1.40 -8.69 -11.94
N VAL A 220 0.13 -9.02 -11.71
CA VAL A 220 -0.90 -8.03 -11.34
C VAL A 220 -0.60 -7.40 -9.99
N ALA A 221 -0.16 -8.20 -9.01
CA ALA A 221 0.21 -7.70 -7.69
C ALA A 221 1.39 -6.72 -7.76
N SER A 222 2.43 -7.00 -8.56
CA SER A 222 3.53 -6.07 -8.77
C SER A 222 3.06 -4.80 -9.47
N ALA A 223 2.27 -4.93 -10.53
CA ALA A 223 1.76 -3.76 -11.25
C ALA A 223 0.89 -2.85 -10.36
N ILE A 224 0.10 -3.44 -9.46
CA ILE A 224 -0.72 -2.67 -8.49
C ILE A 224 0.15 -1.89 -7.50
N LYS A 225 1.29 -2.47 -7.10
CA LYS A 225 2.24 -1.86 -6.17
C LYS A 225 2.89 -0.62 -6.76
N ASP A 226 3.24 -0.69 -8.05
CA ASP A 226 4.05 0.33 -8.73
C ASP A 226 3.22 1.42 -9.43
N VAL A 227 1.89 1.29 -9.48
CA VAL A 227 1.00 2.23 -10.20
C VAL A 227 0.09 2.98 -9.21
N ASP A 228 0.33 4.29 -9.06
CA ASP A 228 -0.40 5.21 -8.16
C ASP A 228 -1.93 5.10 -8.27
N ASP A 229 -2.45 4.98 -9.50
CA ASP A 229 -3.87 4.87 -9.82
C ASP A 229 -4.34 3.43 -10.04
N LYS A 230 -3.68 2.46 -9.39
CA LYS A 230 -4.13 1.07 -9.18
C LYS A 230 -5.07 0.55 -10.28
N LEU A 231 -4.50 0.32 -11.46
CA LEU A 231 -5.14 -0.27 -12.64
C LEU A 231 -6.44 0.41 -13.11
N SER A 232 -6.52 1.75 -13.10
CA SER A 232 -7.66 2.51 -13.64
C SER A 232 -8.08 2.15 -15.07
N CYS A 233 -7.17 1.58 -15.86
CA CYS A 233 -7.38 1.08 -17.23
C CYS A 233 -8.04 -0.31 -17.31
N VAL A 234 -8.11 -1.04 -16.19
CA VAL A 234 -8.75 -2.35 -16.11
C VAL A 234 -10.18 -2.19 -15.60
N PRO A 235 -11.20 -2.74 -16.29
CA PRO A 235 -12.57 -2.66 -15.81
C PRO A 235 -12.73 -3.28 -14.42
N VAL A 236 -13.42 -2.56 -13.54
CA VAL A 236 -13.69 -3.00 -12.15
C VAL A 236 -14.44 -4.34 -12.15
N GLU A 237 -15.35 -4.54 -13.10
CA GLU A 237 -16.12 -5.77 -13.26
C GLU A 237 -15.21 -6.98 -13.57
N THR A 238 -14.13 -6.77 -14.32
CA THR A 238 -13.15 -7.81 -14.64
C THR A 238 -12.42 -8.27 -13.37
N LEU A 239 -11.94 -7.32 -12.56
CA LEU A 239 -11.28 -7.62 -11.29
C LEU A 239 -12.24 -8.27 -10.29
N GLN A 240 -13.49 -7.81 -10.23
CA GLN A 240 -14.55 -8.45 -9.42
C GLN A 240 -14.79 -9.90 -9.84
N THR A 241 -14.81 -10.18 -11.15
CA THR A 241 -14.99 -11.54 -11.67
C THR A 241 -13.86 -12.46 -11.23
N ILE A 242 -12.60 -11.99 -11.25
CA ILE A 242 -11.44 -12.76 -10.77
C ILE A 242 -11.60 -13.13 -9.30
N VAL A 243 -11.93 -12.15 -8.45
CA VAL A 243 -12.11 -12.37 -7.01
C VAL A 243 -13.27 -13.32 -6.72
N MET A 244 -14.40 -13.17 -7.43
CA MET A 244 -15.59 -14.01 -7.23
C MET A 244 -15.40 -15.45 -7.68
N ASN A 245 -14.53 -15.68 -8.67
CA ASN A 245 -14.23 -17.01 -9.21
C ASN A 245 -12.98 -17.66 -8.58
N ALA A 246 -12.32 -16.98 -7.63
CA ALA A 246 -11.20 -17.54 -6.87
C ALA A 246 -11.60 -18.82 -6.14
N ASN A 247 -10.74 -19.83 -6.16
CA ASN A 247 -11.00 -21.10 -5.49
C ASN A 247 -11.10 -20.93 -3.97
N ARG A 248 -11.91 -21.78 -3.32
CA ARG A 248 -12.05 -21.73 -1.85
C ARG A 248 -10.72 -21.98 -1.12
N ASP A 249 -9.84 -22.80 -1.69
CA ASP A 249 -8.56 -23.18 -1.09
C ASP A 249 -7.56 -22.00 -0.97
N ILE A 250 -7.79 -20.90 -1.69
CA ILE A 250 -6.95 -19.69 -1.64
C ILE A 250 -7.57 -18.55 -0.82
N ILE A 251 -8.72 -18.79 -0.17
CA ILE A 251 -9.41 -17.83 0.68
C ILE A 251 -9.11 -18.13 2.16
N PRO A 252 -8.31 -17.31 2.85
CA PRO A 252 -7.89 -17.58 4.21
C PRO A 252 -8.99 -17.29 5.22
N SER A 253 -9.08 -18.12 6.26
CA SER A 253 -9.93 -17.89 7.43
C SER A 253 -9.40 -18.71 8.61
N SER A 254 -9.75 -18.34 9.83
CA SER A 254 -9.30 -19.05 11.02
C SER A 254 -9.84 -20.49 11.08
N LYS A 255 -11.00 -20.72 10.49
CA LYS A 255 -11.64 -22.05 10.35
C LYS A 255 -10.99 -22.90 9.26
N CYS A 256 -10.39 -22.28 8.25
CA CYS A 256 -9.72 -22.96 7.14
C CYS A 256 -8.41 -22.21 6.81
N PRO A 257 -7.35 -22.38 7.62
CA PRO A 257 -6.06 -21.77 7.36
C PRO A 257 -5.40 -22.30 6.10
N ILE A 258 -4.69 -21.46 5.36
CA ILE A 258 -3.93 -21.85 4.17
C ILE A 258 -2.49 -22.16 4.57
N GLN A 259 -2.09 -23.43 4.42
CA GLN A 259 -0.72 -23.91 4.69
C GLN A 259 0.05 -24.31 3.42
N ASP A 260 -0.64 -24.49 2.29
CA ASP A 260 0.03 -24.78 1.02
C ASP A 260 0.68 -23.52 0.46
N ALA A 261 1.97 -23.59 0.11
CA ALA A 261 2.74 -22.44 -0.34
C ALA A 261 2.20 -21.83 -1.63
N SER A 262 1.76 -22.65 -2.59
CA SER A 262 1.19 -22.14 -3.85
C SER A 262 -0.13 -21.42 -3.59
N CYS A 263 -0.98 -21.97 -2.72
CA CYS A 263 -2.24 -21.34 -2.33
C CYS A 263 -2.01 -20.03 -1.57
N ARG A 264 -0.96 -19.93 -0.75
CA ARG A 264 -0.57 -18.67 -0.09
C ARG A 264 -0.18 -17.60 -1.11
N GLU A 265 0.65 -17.93 -2.10
CA GLU A 265 1.03 -16.97 -3.15
C GLU A 265 -0.17 -16.50 -3.97
N GLN A 266 -1.08 -17.41 -4.33
CA GLN A 266 -2.33 -17.06 -5.00
C GLN A 266 -3.19 -16.14 -4.11
N SER A 267 -3.30 -16.45 -2.82
CA SER A 267 -4.02 -15.62 -1.84
C SER A 267 -3.45 -14.20 -1.74
N LYS A 268 -2.11 -14.05 -1.74
CA LYS A 268 -1.44 -12.75 -1.76
C LYS A 268 -1.82 -11.93 -3.00
N GLY A 269 -1.79 -12.55 -4.18
CA GLY A 269 -2.14 -11.86 -5.42
C GLY A 269 -3.60 -11.41 -5.45
N ILE A 270 -4.53 -12.25 -4.99
CA ILE A 270 -5.95 -11.85 -4.81
C ILE A 270 -6.08 -10.73 -3.78
N CYS A 271 -5.33 -10.78 -2.68
CA CYS A 271 -5.31 -9.72 -1.68
C CYS A 271 -4.88 -8.37 -2.26
N SER A 272 -3.87 -8.35 -3.14
CA SER A 272 -3.45 -7.13 -3.84
C SER A 272 -4.57 -6.54 -4.70
N ILE A 273 -5.34 -7.39 -5.42
CA ILE A 273 -6.52 -6.94 -6.17
C ILE A 273 -7.60 -6.38 -5.22
N LEU A 274 -7.88 -7.07 -4.11
CA LEU A 274 -8.85 -6.60 -3.11
C LEU A 274 -8.49 -5.21 -2.53
N CYS A 275 -7.20 -4.93 -2.35
CA CYS A 275 -6.70 -3.64 -1.85
C CYS A 275 -6.90 -2.46 -2.80
N VAL A 276 -7.30 -2.71 -4.06
CA VAL A 276 -7.56 -1.68 -5.05
C VAL A 276 -8.99 -1.62 -5.52
N LEU A 277 -9.72 -2.72 -5.36
CA LEU A 277 -11.02 -2.91 -5.96
C LEU A 277 -12.11 -2.14 -5.20
N PRO A 278 -12.75 -1.13 -5.80
CA PRO A 278 -13.86 -0.47 -5.15
C PRO A 278 -15.12 -1.36 -5.15
N GLY A 279 -15.96 -1.17 -4.14
CA GLY A 279 -17.35 -1.68 -4.20
C GLY A 279 -17.54 -3.18 -3.91
N ILE A 280 -16.50 -3.93 -3.56
CA ILE A 280 -16.59 -5.36 -3.28
C ILE A 280 -16.29 -5.68 -1.81
N LYS A 281 -16.87 -6.77 -1.30
CA LYS A 281 -16.51 -7.37 -0.02
C LYS A 281 -15.51 -8.50 -0.25
N ALA A 282 -14.45 -8.54 0.54
CA ALA A 282 -13.51 -9.65 0.49
C ALA A 282 -14.25 -10.96 0.82
N PRO A 283 -13.96 -12.07 0.12
CA PRO A 283 -14.37 -13.39 0.60
C PRO A 283 -13.87 -13.60 2.04
N SER A 284 -14.57 -14.39 2.86
CA SER A 284 -14.29 -14.57 4.30
C SER A 284 -14.28 -13.31 5.19
N VAL A 285 -14.69 -12.13 4.70
CA VAL A 285 -14.76 -10.91 5.54
C VAL A 285 -15.66 -11.08 6.79
N MET A 286 -16.68 -11.95 6.72
CA MET A 286 -17.53 -12.29 7.85
C MET A 286 -16.77 -13.01 8.98
N ASP A 287 -15.69 -13.74 8.67
CA ASP A 287 -14.86 -14.40 9.68
C ASP A 287 -13.91 -13.37 10.34
N PHE A 288 -13.24 -12.53 9.54
CA PHE A 288 -12.39 -11.45 10.03
C PHE A 288 -12.17 -10.35 8.96
N PRO A 289 -12.20 -9.05 9.31
CA PRO A 289 -12.43 -8.47 10.64
C PRO A 289 -13.92 -8.42 11.04
N GLY A 290 -14.82 -9.02 10.25
CA GLY A 290 -16.26 -9.03 10.45
C GLY A 290 -16.97 -8.15 9.43
N ASP A 291 -18.26 -8.44 9.19
CA ASP A 291 -19.13 -7.66 8.32
C ASP A 291 -20.59 -7.76 8.79
N PHE A 292 -21.49 -7.02 8.13
CA PHE A 292 -22.88 -6.86 8.51
C PHE A 292 -23.83 -7.75 7.68
N ASP A 293 -24.70 -8.49 8.35
CA ASP A 293 -25.82 -9.20 7.71
C ASP A 293 -26.79 -8.24 7.00
N GLN A 294 -26.98 -7.04 7.58
CA GLN A 294 -27.79 -5.96 7.03
C GLN A 294 -27.03 -4.65 7.16
N LEU A 295 -27.07 -3.81 6.13
CA LEU A 295 -26.38 -2.52 6.14
C LEU A 295 -26.82 -1.70 7.37
N PRO A 296 -25.86 -1.28 8.22
CA PRO A 296 -26.15 -0.51 9.42
C PRO A 296 -26.57 0.92 9.08
N ARG A 297 -27.00 1.67 10.09
CA ARG A 297 -27.31 3.08 9.95
C ARG A 297 -26.08 3.86 9.52
N ILE A 298 -26.22 4.55 8.39
CA ILE A 298 -25.19 5.37 7.79
C ILE A 298 -25.36 6.83 8.25
N GLU A 299 -24.27 7.42 8.71
CA GLU A 299 -24.14 8.82 9.09
C GLU A 299 -23.43 9.62 7.98
N THR A 300 -23.82 10.88 7.82
CA THR A 300 -23.30 11.77 6.78
C THR A 300 -23.23 13.20 7.28
N ASN A 301 -22.41 14.03 6.63
CA ASN A 301 -22.19 15.44 7.01
C ASN A 301 -21.63 15.58 8.44
N ILE A 302 -20.76 14.65 8.84
CA ILE A 302 -20.09 14.69 10.14
C ILE A 302 -18.84 15.54 10.02
N LYS A 303 -18.78 16.67 10.75
CA LYS A 303 -17.59 17.50 10.81
C LYS A 303 -16.64 16.98 11.90
N CYS A 304 -15.40 16.66 11.51
CA CYS A 304 -14.32 16.27 12.41
C CYS A 304 -13.19 17.29 12.34
N HIS A 305 -12.68 17.71 13.50
CA HIS A 305 -11.50 18.56 13.60
C HIS A 305 -10.46 17.84 14.47
N ILE A 306 -9.25 17.71 13.96
CA ILE A 306 -8.13 17.06 14.64
C ILE A 306 -6.98 18.05 14.72
N GLN A 307 -6.31 18.05 15.87
CA GLN A 307 -5.08 18.79 16.12
C GLN A 307 -4.04 17.84 16.74
N SER A 308 -2.89 17.71 16.09
CA SER A 308 -1.71 17.05 16.63
C SER A 308 -0.92 18.05 17.48
N ASN A 309 -0.62 17.70 18.73
CA ASN A 309 0.15 18.54 19.66
C ASN A 309 1.46 17.87 20.10
N PHE A 310 2.00 16.98 19.27
CA PHE A 310 3.05 16.06 19.69
C PHE A 310 4.37 16.30 18.96
N SER A 311 5.44 16.45 19.75
CA SER A 311 6.82 16.55 19.27
C SER A 311 7.42 15.17 19.02
N ASP A 312 7.88 14.94 17.79
CA ASP A 312 8.37 13.67 17.23
C ASP A 312 9.16 12.78 18.20
N TRP A 313 8.93 11.47 18.11
CA TRP A 313 9.73 10.42 18.73
C TRP A 313 10.11 9.37 17.67
N PHE A 314 11.38 8.98 17.64
CA PHE A 314 11.88 7.84 16.87
C PHE A 314 11.83 6.60 17.76
N SER A 315 11.02 5.59 17.42
CA SER A 315 11.16 4.28 18.05
C SER A 315 12.56 3.75 17.74
N THR A 316 13.35 3.47 18.79
CA THR A 316 14.66 2.84 18.68
C THR A 316 14.59 1.32 18.83
N GLY A 317 13.39 0.74 18.95
CA GLY A 317 13.19 -0.69 19.24
C GLY A 317 12.52 -1.44 18.10
N MET A 318 13.27 -1.70 17.03
CA MET A 318 13.20 -2.85 16.10
C MET A 318 13.93 -2.44 14.84
N LYS A 319 15.20 -2.84 14.74
CA LYS A 319 16.05 -2.56 13.58
C LYS A 319 16.06 -3.68 12.55
N GLU A 320 15.33 -4.78 12.75
CA GLU A 320 15.37 -5.91 11.83
C GLU A 320 13.95 -6.51 11.65
N ASP A 321 13.56 -6.66 10.38
CA ASP A 321 12.57 -7.59 9.84
C ASP A 321 11.05 -7.32 9.95
N ILE A 322 10.61 -6.05 9.91
CA ILE A 322 9.22 -5.74 9.49
C ILE A 322 9.24 -5.12 8.08
N GLN A 323 9.35 -5.97 7.06
CA GLN A 323 9.02 -5.58 5.68
C GLN A 323 7.48 -5.58 5.52
N THR A 324 6.77 -4.64 6.13
CA THR A 324 5.33 -4.44 5.81
C THR A 324 5.18 -3.72 4.45
N ALA A 325 4.22 -4.17 3.64
CA ALA A 325 3.86 -3.66 2.32
C ALA A 325 4.19 -2.18 2.02
N GLU A 326 4.81 -1.99 0.86
CA GLU A 326 5.31 -0.75 0.27
C GLU A 326 4.22 0.26 -0.16
N CYS A 327 3.30 0.59 0.74
CA CYS A 327 2.67 1.92 0.73
C CYS A 327 3.41 2.91 1.67
N PHE A 328 4.51 2.47 2.29
CA PHE A 328 5.29 3.23 3.24
C PHE A 328 6.78 2.92 3.10
N ASN A 329 7.42 3.44 2.04
CA ASN A 329 8.89 3.50 1.96
C ASN A 329 9.48 4.66 2.81
N ASP A 330 8.80 5.02 3.89
CA ASP A 330 9.27 6.05 4.83
C ASP A 330 9.24 5.52 6.26
N TYR A 331 10.06 4.48 6.52
CA TYR A 331 10.31 3.93 7.87
C TYR A 331 11.09 4.88 8.78
N LYS A 332 11.02 6.20 8.53
CA LYS A 332 11.67 7.22 9.35
C LYS A 332 10.73 7.93 10.31
N SER A 333 9.41 7.69 10.26
CA SER A 333 8.49 8.43 11.12
C SER A 333 7.16 7.73 11.45
N MET A 334 6.71 7.92 12.70
CA MET A 334 5.47 7.34 13.20
C MET A 334 4.29 8.28 12.94
N ARG A 335 3.42 7.92 11.98
CA ARG A 335 2.16 8.64 11.74
C ARG A 335 1.14 8.37 12.84
N LEU A 336 0.77 9.41 13.59
CA LEU A 336 -0.18 9.29 14.70
C LEU A 336 -1.61 9.06 14.19
N ARG A 337 -2.29 8.07 14.76
CA ARG A 337 -3.69 7.72 14.43
C ARG A 337 -4.66 8.34 15.42
N PHE A 338 -5.57 9.18 14.92
CA PHE A 338 -6.59 9.85 15.73
C PHE A 338 -7.92 9.09 15.71
N LEU A 339 -8.52 8.95 16.90
CA LEU A 339 -9.83 8.31 17.08
C LEU A 339 -10.92 9.22 16.52
N LEU A 340 -11.70 8.71 15.57
CA LEU A 340 -12.87 9.44 15.04
C LEU A 340 -14.18 8.88 15.62
N GLY A 341 -14.17 7.64 16.12
CA GLY A 341 -15.36 6.95 16.59
C GLY A 341 -16.33 6.58 15.47
N TYR A 342 -15.78 6.25 14.30
CA TYR A 342 -16.53 5.82 13.11
C TYR A 342 -15.91 4.58 12.47
N TYR A 343 -16.75 3.84 11.75
CA TYR A 343 -16.43 2.60 11.07
C TYR A 343 -16.88 2.67 9.61
N VAL A 344 -16.21 1.94 8.73
CA VAL A 344 -16.54 1.80 7.30
C VAL A 344 -16.91 0.35 7.02
N ALA A 345 -18.08 0.13 6.44
CA ALA A 345 -18.50 -1.22 6.03
C ALA A 345 -17.69 -1.73 4.84
N ALA A 346 -17.42 -3.02 4.82
CA ALA A 346 -16.77 -3.69 3.71
C ALA A 346 -17.50 -3.44 2.38
N GLY A 347 -16.74 -3.06 1.35
CA GLY A 347 -17.24 -2.77 0.01
C GLY A 347 -18.04 -1.49 -0.14
N ILE A 348 -18.32 -0.74 0.93
CA ILE A 348 -19.08 0.51 0.83
C ILE A 348 -18.11 1.70 0.73
N PRO A 349 -18.15 2.49 -0.37
CA PRO A 349 -17.30 3.65 -0.50
C PRO A 349 -17.74 4.78 0.44
N ILE A 350 -16.75 5.45 1.03
CA ILE A 350 -16.94 6.67 1.81
C ILE A 350 -16.48 7.88 1.02
N GLN A 351 -16.97 9.05 1.42
CA GLN A 351 -16.51 10.33 0.90
C GLN A 351 -16.02 11.21 2.06
N ILE A 352 -14.86 11.81 1.86
CA ILE A 352 -14.25 12.75 2.78
C ILE A 352 -14.05 14.07 2.03
N GLU A 353 -14.64 15.13 2.57
CA GLU A 353 -14.40 16.49 2.10
C GLU A 353 -13.41 17.17 3.03
N VAL A 354 -12.26 17.55 2.50
CA VAL A 354 -11.23 18.30 3.22
C VAL A 354 -11.63 19.78 3.24
N LEU A 355 -11.89 20.32 4.43
CA LEU A 355 -12.41 21.69 4.58
C LEU A 355 -11.30 22.75 4.63
N ASP A 356 -10.09 22.35 4.97
CA ASP A 356 -8.88 23.18 4.92
C ASP A 356 -7.78 22.41 4.17
N GLN A 357 -7.57 22.78 2.90
CA GLN A 357 -6.60 22.13 2.02
C GLN A 357 -5.15 22.45 2.39
N VAL A 358 -4.90 23.63 2.97
CA VAL A 358 -3.53 24.05 3.33
C VAL A 358 -3.02 23.21 4.51
N GLY A 359 -3.88 22.93 5.49
CA GLY A 359 -3.56 22.06 6.62
C GLY A 359 -3.56 20.56 6.30
N ALA A 360 -3.98 20.15 5.10
CA ALA A 360 -4.14 18.73 4.74
C ALA A 360 -2.90 18.10 4.10
N THR A 361 -1.88 18.88 3.75
CA THR A 361 -0.62 18.37 3.22
C THR A 361 -0.02 17.33 4.16
N GLY A 362 0.30 16.14 3.63
CA GLY A 362 0.89 15.04 4.39
C GLY A 362 -0.09 14.23 5.26
N TRP A 363 -1.34 14.67 5.42
CA TRP A 363 -2.37 13.86 6.11
C TRP A 363 -2.84 12.71 5.24
N SER A 364 -3.16 11.59 5.89
CA SER A 364 -3.82 10.46 5.26
C SER A 364 -5.05 10.01 6.05
N VAL A 365 -5.95 9.29 5.37
CA VAL A 365 -7.04 8.55 5.98
C VAL A 365 -6.72 7.06 5.94
N ARG A 366 -7.00 6.35 7.03
CA ARG A 366 -6.91 4.89 7.11
C ARG A 366 -8.26 4.26 7.43
N ILE A 367 -8.56 3.13 6.79
CA ILE A 367 -9.61 2.19 7.17
C ILE A 367 -8.94 0.91 7.67
N GLY A 368 -9.28 0.48 8.89
CA GLY A 368 -8.70 -0.69 9.56
C GLY A 368 -7.66 -0.31 10.61
N CYS A 369 -7.68 -0.95 11.78
CA CYS A 369 -6.72 -0.71 12.86
C CYS A 369 -5.43 -1.54 12.74
N HIS A 370 -5.46 -2.63 11.96
CA HIS A 370 -4.38 -3.59 11.80
C HIS A 370 -3.27 -3.06 10.90
N THR A 371 -2.04 -3.48 11.17
CA THR A 371 -0.83 -3.13 10.41
C THR A 371 -0.06 -4.32 9.90
N ASP A 372 -0.31 -5.49 10.47
CA ASP A 372 0.44 -6.69 10.16
C ASP A 372 0.30 -7.10 8.71
N ASP A 373 1.45 -7.47 8.19
CA ASP A 373 1.66 -8.06 6.87
C ASP A 373 1.95 -9.54 7.06
N LEU A 374 1.07 -10.41 6.57
CA LEU A 374 1.24 -11.86 6.68
C LEU A 374 1.87 -12.50 5.44
N LYS A 375 2.45 -11.72 4.51
CA LYS A 375 3.00 -12.28 3.28
C LYS A 375 4.09 -13.33 3.58
N ASP A 376 4.91 -13.11 4.61
CA ASP A 376 6.03 -13.98 4.92
C ASP A 376 5.66 -15.10 5.92
N CYS A 377 4.39 -15.20 6.30
CA CYS A 377 3.91 -16.27 7.18
C CYS A 377 3.75 -17.59 6.41
N ASP A 378 4.13 -18.69 7.08
CA ASP A 378 3.97 -20.06 6.57
C ASP A 378 2.52 -20.58 6.63
N GLU A 379 1.63 -19.83 7.27
CA GLU A 379 0.19 -20.10 7.36
C GLU A 379 -0.59 -18.80 7.22
N LEU A 380 -1.75 -18.81 6.55
CA LEU A 380 -2.68 -17.69 6.50
C LEU A 380 -4.04 -18.06 7.11
N ARG A 381 -4.36 -17.48 8.28
CA ARG A 381 -5.65 -17.56 8.98
C ARG A 381 -6.58 -16.38 8.69
N ARG A 382 -6.08 -15.34 8.03
CA ARG A 382 -6.85 -14.24 7.48
C ARG A 382 -6.14 -13.69 6.25
N TRP A 383 -6.76 -12.74 5.56
CA TRP A 383 -6.11 -12.06 4.45
C TRP A 383 -4.80 -11.39 4.89
N PRO A 384 -3.73 -11.44 4.07
CA PRO A 384 -2.42 -10.90 4.44
C PRO A 384 -2.46 -9.43 4.85
N TYR A 385 -3.29 -8.62 4.19
CA TYR A 385 -3.50 -7.21 4.48
C TYR A 385 -4.97 -6.88 4.49
N ILE A 386 -5.41 -6.12 5.50
CA ILE A 386 -6.83 -5.78 5.67
C ILE A 386 -7.08 -4.29 5.94
N SER A 387 -6.06 -3.46 5.78
CA SER A 387 -6.15 -2.01 6.00
C SER A 387 -5.86 -1.26 4.71
N VAL A 388 -6.56 -0.15 4.50
CA VAL A 388 -6.39 0.74 3.34
C VAL A 388 -6.01 2.14 3.83
N CYS A 389 -5.03 2.76 3.19
CA CYS A 389 -4.62 4.15 3.47
C CYS A 389 -4.67 4.98 2.17
N LYS A 390 -5.05 6.26 2.28
CA LYS A 390 -5.09 7.20 1.14
C LYS A 390 -4.74 8.63 1.59
N SER A 391 -3.99 9.35 0.76
CA SER A 391 -3.67 10.77 0.99
C SER A 391 -4.92 11.66 1.00
N LEU A 392 -4.91 12.68 1.86
CA LEU A 392 -5.94 13.72 1.95
C LEU A 392 -5.55 15.03 1.23
N ALA A 393 -4.60 14.97 0.31
CA ALA A 393 -4.19 16.15 -0.48
C ALA A 393 -5.33 16.74 -1.33
N SER A 394 -6.26 15.92 -1.82
CA SER A 394 -7.39 16.36 -2.64
C SER A 394 -8.59 16.83 -1.82
N LYS A 395 -9.32 17.84 -2.30
CA LYS A 395 -10.52 18.37 -1.61
C LYS A 395 -11.59 17.31 -1.37
N ASN A 396 -11.82 16.42 -2.34
CA ASN A 396 -12.78 15.34 -2.24
C ASN A 396 -12.04 14.01 -2.40
N VAL A 397 -12.00 13.23 -1.32
CA VAL A 397 -11.38 11.91 -1.33
C VAL A 397 -12.47 10.85 -1.25
N ARG A 398 -12.42 9.90 -2.18
CA ARG A 398 -13.22 8.67 -2.16
C ARG A 398 -12.31 7.47 -1.98
N LEU A 399 -12.72 6.57 -1.10
CA LEU A 399 -12.06 5.31 -0.82
C LEU A 399 -13.08 4.30 -0.29
N SER A 400 -12.79 3.02 -0.48
CA SER A 400 -13.49 1.88 0.10
C SER A 400 -12.45 0.88 0.60
N SER A 401 -12.86 -0.03 1.47
CA SER A 401 -12.06 -1.19 1.86
C SER A 401 -12.86 -2.45 1.58
N ALA A 402 -12.25 -3.47 0.98
CA ALA A 402 -12.87 -4.77 0.82
C ALA A 402 -13.15 -5.47 2.18
N PHE A 403 -12.48 -5.01 3.24
CA PHE A 403 -12.54 -5.59 4.58
C PHE A 403 -13.35 -4.75 5.56
N GLY A 404 -13.59 -3.47 5.24
CA GLY A 404 -14.13 -2.51 6.21
C GLY A 404 -13.14 -2.21 7.33
N GLY A 405 -13.58 -1.51 8.37
CA GLY A 405 -12.76 -1.23 9.55
C GLY A 405 -13.01 0.12 10.21
N LEU A 406 -12.36 0.34 11.35
CA LEU A 406 -12.31 1.65 12.01
C LEU A 406 -11.68 2.70 11.11
N LEU A 407 -12.20 3.92 11.16
CA LEU A 407 -11.71 5.06 10.38
C LEU A 407 -10.79 5.94 11.22
N PHE A 408 -9.58 6.19 10.72
CA PHE A 408 -8.58 7.04 11.36
C PHE A 408 -8.14 8.17 10.42
N LEU A 409 -7.81 9.31 11.01
CA LEU A 409 -6.93 10.28 10.35
C LEU A 409 -5.50 10.05 10.86
N GLU A 410 -4.55 10.07 9.95
CA GLU A 410 -3.12 9.92 10.21
C GLU A 410 -2.41 11.24 9.94
N SER A 411 -1.73 11.78 10.95
CA SER A 411 -0.99 13.03 10.79
C SER A 411 0.30 12.83 10.01
N PRO A 412 0.76 13.87 9.28
CA PRO A 412 2.16 13.96 8.91
C PRO A 412 3.04 14.17 10.14
N ASP A 413 4.35 14.08 9.91
CA ASP A 413 5.37 14.31 10.91
C ASP A 413 5.46 15.79 11.30
N GLY A 414 6.05 16.03 12.47
CA GLY A 414 6.27 17.37 12.97
C GLY A 414 5.13 17.92 13.84
N ASP A 415 5.43 19.09 14.43
CA ASP A 415 4.61 19.72 15.45
C ASP A 415 3.39 20.45 14.87
N MET A 416 2.28 20.46 15.63
CA MET A 416 1.14 21.37 15.45
C MET A 416 0.35 21.22 14.14
N ASN A 417 0.32 20.02 13.56
CA ASN A 417 -0.50 19.72 12.40
C ASN A 417 -1.99 19.71 12.77
N SER A 418 -2.87 20.30 11.95
CA SER A 418 -4.31 20.22 12.15
C SER A 418 -5.05 20.01 10.84
N ILE A 419 -6.16 19.30 10.91
CA ILE A 419 -7.02 19.06 9.76
C ILE A 419 -8.48 19.15 10.18
N THR A 420 -9.30 19.71 9.28
CA THR A 420 -10.75 19.67 9.41
C THR A 420 -11.33 18.97 8.19
N VAL A 421 -12.10 17.91 8.44
CA VAL A 421 -12.76 17.13 7.38
C VAL A 421 -14.25 17.02 7.65
N ARG A 422 -15.00 16.74 6.60
CA ARG A 422 -16.39 16.30 6.67
C ARG A 422 -16.50 14.88 6.13
N LEU A 423 -17.04 13.99 6.95
CA LEU A 423 -17.20 12.57 6.64
C LEU A 423 -18.62 12.29 6.15
N HIS A 424 -18.70 11.46 5.12
CA HIS A 424 -19.94 10.97 4.54
C HIS A 424 -19.89 9.46 4.38
N HIS A 425 -21.02 8.82 4.64
CA HIS A 425 -21.22 7.37 4.55
C HIS A 425 -20.47 6.55 5.60
N VAL A 426 -20.38 7.05 6.83
CA VAL A 426 -19.70 6.38 7.93
C VAL A 426 -20.68 5.78 8.93
N ILE A 427 -20.25 4.81 9.72
CA ILE A 427 -21.07 4.11 10.72
C ILE A 427 -20.58 4.51 12.10
N LEU A 428 -21.49 4.85 13.00
CA LEU A 428 -21.13 5.15 14.38
C LEU A 428 -20.59 3.89 15.07
N THR A 429 -19.45 4.01 15.76
CA THR A 429 -18.84 2.90 16.49
C THR A 429 -18.83 3.14 18.01
N PRO A 430 -18.85 2.09 18.86
CA PRO A 430 -18.67 2.23 20.30
C PRO A 430 -17.33 2.89 20.60
N THR A 431 -17.37 3.97 21.37
CA THR A 431 -16.17 4.76 21.70
C THR A 431 -16.23 5.22 23.15
N TYR A 432 -15.13 5.03 23.88
CA TYR A 432 -14.93 5.55 25.22
C TYR A 432 -13.56 6.23 25.30
N ASP A 433 -13.49 7.48 25.76
CA ASP A 433 -12.22 8.21 25.88
C ASP A 433 -12.15 8.94 27.23
N LEU A 434 -11.13 8.68 28.04
CA LEU A 434 -10.92 9.36 29.33
C LEU A 434 -10.70 10.87 29.22
N THR A 435 -10.32 11.36 28.04
CA THR A 435 -10.13 12.78 27.76
C THR A 435 -11.42 13.49 27.33
N ASP A 436 -12.45 12.74 26.95
CA ASP A 436 -13.77 13.32 26.65
C ASP A 436 -14.51 13.65 27.97
N PRO A 437 -14.82 14.95 28.24
CA PRO A 437 -15.59 15.32 29.41
C PRO A 437 -17.00 14.71 29.42
N ASN A 438 -17.54 14.33 28.25
CA ASN A 438 -18.87 13.73 28.10
C ASN A 438 -18.85 12.21 28.03
N ARG A 439 -17.70 11.55 28.24
CA ARG A 439 -17.49 10.11 28.00
C ARG A 439 -18.58 9.21 28.58
N THR A 440 -19.09 9.49 29.77
CA THR A 440 -20.14 8.66 30.41
C THR A 440 -21.45 8.71 29.63
N ILE A 441 -21.89 9.90 29.21
CA ILE A 441 -23.12 10.08 28.44
C ILE A 441 -22.93 9.54 27.03
N THR A 442 -21.78 9.85 26.41
CA THR A 442 -21.40 9.35 25.09
C THR A 442 -21.40 7.82 25.07
N TRP A 443 -20.81 7.17 26.08
CA TRP A 443 -20.76 5.71 26.19
C TRP A 443 -22.14 5.09 26.35
N GLN A 444 -22.94 5.61 27.27
CA GLN A 444 -24.30 5.10 27.50
C GLN A 444 -25.14 5.17 26.22
N SER A 445 -24.98 6.22 25.42
CA SER A 445 -25.64 6.34 24.12
C SER A 445 -25.04 5.36 23.10
N ARG A 446 -23.73 5.40 22.89
CA ARG A 446 -23.06 4.63 21.83
C ARG A 446 -23.11 3.13 22.06
N ARG A 447 -22.92 2.63 23.28
CA ARG A 447 -22.89 1.18 23.55
C ARG A 447 -24.19 0.45 23.20
N HIS A 448 -25.31 1.18 23.07
CA HIS A 448 -26.62 0.62 22.73
C HIS A 448 -27.05 0.88 21.28
N HIS A 449 -26.47 1.87 20.60
CA HIS A 449 -26.95 2.33 19.29
C HIS A 449 -25.87 2.33 18.20
N ALA A 450 -24.59 2.37 18.57
CA ALA A 450 -23.51 2.28 17.61
C ALA A 450 -23.43 0.86 17.06
N GLN A 451 -23.30 0.75 15.74
CA GLN A 451 -23.35 -0.54 15.05
C GLN A 451 -21.97 -0.97 14.54
N GLY A 452 -20.94 -0.11 14.59
CA GLY A 452 -19.60 -0.48 14.14
C GLY A 452 -19.07 -1.72 14.86
N LEU A 453 -18.35 -2.59 14.13
CA LEU A 453 -17.97 -3.93 14.59
C LEU A 453 -16.76 -3.94 15.53
N TRP A 454 -16.01 -2.84 15.56
CA TRP A 454 -14.83 -2.65 16.39
C TRP A 454 -14.96 -1.37 17.22
N ALA A 455 -14.51 -1.41 18.47
CA ALA A 455 -14.59 -0.30 19.40
C ALA A 455 -13.24 0.42 19.59
N ASP A 456 -13.32 1.71 19.91
CA ASP A 456 -12.20 2.53 20.37
C ASP A 456 -12.34 2.75 21.88
N ILE A 457 -11.50 2.12 22.69
CA ILE A 457 -11.52 2.26 24.16
C ILE A 457 -10.19 2.87 24.62
N ALA A 458 -10.22 4.13 25.03
CA ALA A 458 -9.02 4.95 25.19
C ALA A 458 -8.87 5.58 26.58
N GLY A 459 -7.68 5.37 27.15
CA GLY A 459 -7.16 6.17 28.25
C GLY A 459 -6.54 7.48 27.75
N ARG A 460 -5.78 8.14 28.62
CA ARG A 460 -4.98 9.32 28.27
C ARG A 460 -3.72 8.95 27.49
N HIS A 461 -3.12 7.81 27.81
CA HIS A 461 -1.81 7.36 27.32
C HIS A 461 -1.85 6.01 26.59
N ILE A 462 -3.02 5.41 26.43
CA ILE A 462 -3.19 4.12 25.77
C ILE A 462 -4.57 4.02 25.11
N VAL A 463 -4.66 3.25 24.03
CA VAL A 463 -5.92 2.94 23.36
C VAL A 463 -5.98 1.48 22.92
N PHE A 464 -7.15 0.88 23.08
CA PHE A 464 -7.46 -0.48 22.69
C PHE A 464 -8.44 -0.49 21.52
N ASN A 465 -8.09 -1.27 20.49
CA ASN A 465 -8.97 -1.61 19.39
C ASN A 465 -9.35 -3.09 19.50
N VAL A 466 -10.61 -3.31 19.85
CA VAL A 466 -11.18 -4.63 20.14
C VAL A 466 -12.53 -4.77 19.43
N PRO A 467 -13.03 -6.00 19.20
CA PRO A 467 -14.40 -6.18 18.75
C PRO A 467 -15.40 -5.47 19.66
N SER A 468 -16.39 -4.82 19.07
CA SER A 468 -17.41 -4.07 19.83
C SER A 468 -18.09 -4.93 20.87
N GLN A 469 -18.43 -6.18 20.50
CA GLN A 469 -19.13 -7.13 21.36
C GLN A 469 -18.36 -7.44 22.66
N SER A 470 -17.04 -7.32 22.64
CA SER A 470 -16.19 -7.54 23.81
C SER A 470 -16.43 -6.53 24.92
N VAL A 471 -16.94 -5.33 24.61
CA VAL A 471 -16.98 -4.20 25.55
C VAL A 471 -18.36 -3.66 25.86
N LEU A 472 -19.41 -4.02 25.10
CA LEU A 472 -20.76 -3.46 25.30
C LEU A 472 -21.34 -3.74 26.71
N HIS A 473 -20.89 -4.83 27.34
CA HIS A 473 -21.32 -5.22 28.69
C HIS A 473 -20.74 -4.32 29.80
N LEU A 474 -19.65 -3.59 29.53
CA LEU A 474 -18.97 -2.74 30.50
C LEU A 474 -19.71 -1.41 30.72
N ASP A 475 -19.81 -0.98 31.97
CA ASP A 475 -20.26 0.38 32.31
C ASP A 475 -19.10 1.38 32.36
N SER A 476 -19.44 2.67 32.48
CA SER A 476 -18.44 3.75 32.53
C SER A 476 -17.51 3.69 33.73
N ASN A 477 -17.96 3.16 34.87
CA ASN A 477 -17.11 3.05 36.07
C ASN A 477 -16.08 1.94 35.89
N GLN A 478 -16.47 0.81 35.30
CA GLN A 478 -15.56 -0.28 34.96
C GLN A 478 -14.51 0.19 33.94
N LEU A 479 -14.95 0.91 32.90
CA LEU A 479 -14.05 1.49 31.89
C LEU A 479 -13.10 2.54 32.48
N ASP A 480 -13.61 3.46 33.31
CA ASP A 480 -12.77 4.44 34.00
C ASP A 480 -11.67 3.76 34.83
N ARG A 481 -12.03 2.73 35.60
CA ARG A 481 -11.08 1.99 36.43
C ARG A 481 -10.00 1.29 35.62
N VAL A 482 -10.39 0.50 34.60
CA VAL A 482 -9.41 -0.26 33.83
C VAL A 482 -8.50 0.62 32.98
N LEU A 483 -9.04 1.71 32.40
CA LEU A 483 -8.25 2.64 31.62
C LEU A 483 -7.28 3.46 32.48
N GLN A 484 -7.67 3.84 33.71
CA GLN A 484 -6.76 4.47 34.67
C GLN A 484 -5.64 3.53 35.09
N PHE A 485 -5.94 2.23 35.27
CA PHE A 485 -4.91 1.23 35.55
C PHE A 485 -3.88 1.19 34.43
N TRP A 486 -4.32 1.11 33.17
CA TRP A 486 -3.45 1.07 31.98
C TRP A 486 -2.69 2.38 31.75
N ASP A 487 -3.32 3.54 31.91
CA ASP A 487 -2.63 4.84 31.86
C ASP A 487 -1.47 4.89 32.87
N ALA A 488 -1.73 4.41 34.09
CA ALA A 488 -0.70 4.33 35.09
C ALA A 488 0.37 3.26 34.77
N VAL A 489 0.10 2.27 33.91
CA VAL A 489 1.11 1.30 33.45
C VAL A 489 2.06 2.01 32.50
N VAL A 490 1.52 2.73 31.50
CA VAL A 490 2.32 3.51 30.55
C VAL A 490 3.16 4.57 31.28
N LEU A 491 2.56 5.31 32.22
CA LEU A 491 3.28 6.29 33.04
C LEU A 491 4.42 5.65 33.85
N ALA A 492 4.23 4.45 34.40
CA ALA A 492 5.28 3.77 35.16
C ALA A 492 6.49 3.38 34.28
N HIS A 493 6.26 2.97 33.04
CA HIS A 493 7.34 2.71 32.09
C HIS A 493 8.10 3.99 31.73
N HIS A 494 7.35 5.07 31.48
CA HIS A 494 7.91 6.39 31.22
C HIS A 494 8.71 6.95 32.40
N GLU A 495 8.23 6.75 33.63
CA GLU A 495 8.93 7.13 34.86
C GLU A 495 10.25 6.36 35.00
N LEU A 496 10.26 5.05 34.75
CA LEU A 496 11.51 4.27 34.77
C LEU A 496 12.49 4.76 33.71
N ARG A 497 11.99 5.08 32.53
CA ARG A 497 12.76 5.60 31.40
C ARG A 497 13.24 7.05 31.60
N GLY A 498 12.64 7.79 32.53
CA GLY A 498 12.88 9.22 32.72
C GLY A 498 12.34 10.09 31.57
N THR A 499 11.15 9.77 31.06
CA THR A 499 10.48 10.51 29.97
C THR A 499 9.00 10.71 30.26
N GLU A 500 8.32 11.53 29.46
CA GLU A 500 6.86 11.69 29.49
C GLU A 500 6.22 11.03 28.26
N PRO A 501 4.97 10.53 28.37
CA PRO A 501 4.23 10.02 27.22
C PRO A 501 4.02 11.11 26.16
N LYS A 502 4.48 10.83 24.94
CA LYS A 502 4.34 11.72 23.78
C LYS A 502 3.19 11.37 22.86
N HIS A 503 2.56 10.22 23.04
CA HIS A 503 1.37 9.78 22.32
C HIS A 503 0.70 8.69 23.15
N ARG A 504 -0.46 8.22 22.68
CA ARG A 504 -1.05 6.99 23.24
C ARG A 504 -0.30 5.79 22.69
N GLU A 505 0.02 4.81 23.54
CA GLU A 505 0.27 3.44 23.08
C GLU A 505 -1.01 2.90 22.45
N ARG A 506 -0.90 2.03 21.45
CA ARG A 506 -2.08 1.44 20.77
C ARG A 506 -1.96 -0.07 20.79
N ILE A 507 -3.00 -0.74 21.29
CA ILE A 507 -3.10 -2.20 21.30
C ILE A 507 -4.24 -2.62 20.39
N VAL A 508 -3.95 -3.51 19.45
CA VAL A 508 -4.92 -4.06 18.49
C VAL A 508 -4.98 -5.58 18.69
N CYS A 509 -6.18 -6.12 18.83
CA CYS A 509 -6.40 -7.56 18.76
C CYS A 509 -6.49 -8.01 17.30
N ASP A 510 -5.84 -9.13 16.97
CA ASP A 510 -5.78 -9.68 15.62
C ASP A 510 -5.97 -11.21 15.65
N GLU A 511 -6.63 -11.75 14.63
CA GLU A 511 -6.76 -13.20 14.38
C GLU A 511 -5.40 -13.88 14.17
N GLN A 512 -4.46 -13.14 13.57
CA GLN A 512 -3.12 -13.62 13.32
C GLN A 512 -2.12 -12.47 13.39
N PRO A 513 -1.41 -12.34 14.53
CA PRO A 513 -0.17 -11.57 14.59
C PRO A 513 0.85 -12.10 13.57
N SER A 514 1.61 -11.21 12.94
CA SER A 514 2.64 -11.58 11.96
C SER A 514 3.84 -12.28 12.60
N PHE A 515 4.11 -11.95 13.87
CA PHE A 515 5.22 -12.50 14.64
C PHE A 515 4.77 -12.90 16.05
N GLY A 516 5.12 -14.12 16.45
CA GLY A 516 4.85 -14.64 17.78
C GLY A 516 3.36 -14.67 18.16
N TYR A 517 3.10 -14.66 19.46
CA TYR A 517 1.73 -14.54 20.00
C TYR A 517 1.30 -13.07 20.15
N MET A 518 2.27 -12.18 20.33
CA MET A 518 2.12 -10.73 20.35
C MET A 518 3.46 -10.11 19.96
N HIS A 519 3.43 -8.86 19.51
CA HIS A 519 4.64 -8.08 19.27
C HIS A 519 4.40 -6.60 19.49
N SER A 520 5.49 -5.90 19.80
CA SER A 520 5.55 -4.46 19.99
C SER A 520 5.49 -3.70 18.66
N GLY A 521 5.37 -2.38 18.75
CA GLY A 521 5.16 -1.49 17.61
C GLY A 521 4.04 -0.48 17.85
N TYR A 522 3.66 0.21 16.78
CA TYR A 522 2.52 1.14 16.76
C TYR A 522 1.54 0.74 15.65
N PRO A 523 0.62 -0.20 15.93
CA PRO A 523 0.21 -0.72 17.24
C PRO A 523 1.07 -1.87 17.76
N ILE A 524 0.95 -2.14 19.06
CA ILE A 524 1.20 -3.44 19.68
C ILE A 524 0.07 -4.38 19.22
N VAL A 525 0.41 -5.56 18.71
CA VAL A 525 -0.56 -6.53 18.20
C VAL A 525 -0.59 -7.75 19.11
N THR A 526 -1.78 -8.27 19.37
CA THR A 526 -2.00 -9.43 20.24
C THR A 526 -3.17 -10.29 19.74
N GLY A 527 -3.26 -11.54 20.17
CA GLY A 527 -4.31 -12.48 19.75
C GLY A 527 -5.74 -12.06 20.13
N MET A 528 -6.73 -12.60 19.43
CA MET A 528 -8.15 -12.34 19.70
C MET A 528 -8.64 -12.86 21.05
N ASP A 529 -7.97 -13.86 21.64
CA ASP A 529 -8.35 -14.49 22.91
C ASP A 529 -8.36 -13.49 24.07
N VAL A 530 -7.46 -12.51 24.06
CA VAL A 530 -7.41 -11.48 25.11
C VAL A 530 -8.55 -10.47 24.99
N SER A 531 -9.31 -10.48 23.89
CA SER A 531 -10.51 -9.67 23.69
C SER A 531 -11.79 -10.36 24.15
N ASP A 532 -11.76 -11.63 24.55
CA ASP A 532 -12.94 -12.36 25.02
C ASP A 532 -13.33 -11.90 26.43
N PRO A 533 -14.52 -11.31 26.65
CA PRO A 533 -14.96 -10.85 27.96
C PRO A 533 -15.13 -11.96 29.01
N HIS A 534 -15.11 -13.22 28.59
CA HIS A 534 -15.19 -14.38 29.47
C HIS A 534 -13.83 -15.01 29.79
N ALA A 535 -12.75 -14.60 29.11
CA ALA A 535 -11.41 -15.09 29.38
C ALA A 535 -10.84 -14.46 30.66
N GLU A 536 -10.06 -15.24 31.42
CA GLU A 536 -9.32 -14.73 32.58
C GLU A 536 -8.33 -13.61 32.16
N GLY A 537 -7.80 -13.71 30.94
CA GLY A 537 -6.88 -12.75 30.34
C GLY A 537 -7.53 -11.54 29.64
N PHE A 538 -8.83 -11.28 29.85
CA PHE A 538 -9.51 -10.18 29.17
C PHE A 538 -8.86 -8.82 29.46
N ILE A 539 -8.37 -8.14 28.41
CA ILE A 539 -7.56 -6.92 28.52
C ILE A 539 -8.27 -5.71 29.12
N LEU A 540 -9.59 -5.75 29.22
CA LEU A 540 -10.40 -4.69 29.82
C LEU A 540 -11.09 -5.14 31.12
N ASN A 541 -10.62 -6.23 31.74
CA ASN A 541 -11.04 -6.64 33.07
C ASN A 541 -10.17 -6.02 34.18
N GLY A 542 -10.56 -4.84 34.66
CA GLY A 542 -9.80 -4.13 35.70
C GLY A 542 -9.60 -4.92 37.00
N ASN A 543 -10.54 -5.79 37.39
CA ASN A 543 -10.40 -6.58 38.62
C ASN A 543 -9.32 -7.65 38.51
N GLU A 544 -9.20 -8.31 37.36
CA GLU A 544 -8.18 -9.34 37.13
C GLU A 544 -6.81 -8.71 36.86
N LEU A 545 -6.75 -7.61 36.11
CA LEU A 545 -5.52 -6.87 35.87
C LEU A 545 -4.88 -6.33 37.15
N GLU A 546 -5.68 -5.85 38.11
CA GLU A 546 -5.14 -5.40 39.40
C GLU A 546 -4.57 -6.54 40.25
N LYS A 547 -5.09 -7.77 40.12
CA LYS A 547 -4.62 -8.94 40.88
C LYS A 547 -3.43 -9.63 40.23
N ASN A 548 -3.50 -9.85 38.94
CA ASN A 548 -2.62 -10.76 38.20
C ASN A 548 -1.71 -10.02 37.20
N GLY A 549 -2.04 -8.78 36.85
CA GLY A 549 -1.36 -8.04 35.79
C GLY A 549 -1.61 -8.61 34.40
N ALA A 550 -0.90 -8.06 33.40
CA ALA A 550 -0.89 -8.54 32.03
C ALA A 550 0.56 -8.58 31.51
N TRP A 551 1.31 -9.58 31.97
CA TRP A 551 2.77 -9.65 31.75
C TRP A 551 3.17 -9.44 30.29
N GLY A 552 2.53 -10.14 29.35
CA GLY A 552 2.84 -10.04 27.93
C GLY A 552 2.66 -8.61 27.39
N LEU A 553 1.51 -7.98 27.64
CA LEU A 553 1.28 -6.61 27.15
C LEU A 553 2.18 -5.57 27.83
N PHE A 554 2.54 -5.77 29.10
CA PHE A 554 3.51 -4.90 29.75
C PHE A 554 4.90 -5.05 29.10
N HIS A 555 5.27 -6.28 28.74
CA HIS A 555 6.52 -6.59 28.05
C HIS A 555 6.59 -5.89 26.68
N GLU A 556 5.51 -5.93 25.88
CA GLU A 556 5.47 -5.22 24.59
C GLU A 556 5.50 -3.68 24.71
N ILE A 557 4.84 -3.11 25.73
CA ILE A 557 4.98 -1.67 26.04
C ILE A 557 6.42 -1.35 26.44
N GLY A 558 7.07 -2.27 27.15
CA GLY A 558 8.50 -2.19 27.49
C GLY A 558 9.37 -2.06 26.25
N HIS A 559 9.16 -2.90 25.23
CA HIS A 559 9.91 -2.85 23.97
C HIS A 559 9.81 -1.48 23.27
N ASN A 560 8.60 -0.90 23.17
CA ASN A 560 8.39 0.44 22.60
C ASN A 560 9.19 1.55 23.32
N LEU A 561 9.58 1.30 24.58
CA LEU A 561 10.24 2.27 25.45
C LEU A 561 11.72 1.95 25.74
N GLN A 562 12.27 0.88 25.16
CA GLN A 562 13.69 0.54 25.26
C GLN A 562 14.59 1.64 24.70
N ARG A 563 15.86 1.64 25.14
CA ARG A 563 16.90 2.49 24.53
C ARG A 563 18.19 1.70 24.35
N ASP A 564 18.87 1.96 23.25
CA ASP A 564 20.14 1.33 22.89
C ASP A 564 21.23 1.61 23.94
N SER A 565 21.16 2.77 24.62
CA SER A 565 22.17 3.18 25.61
C SER A 565 22.33 2.24 26.81
N TRP A 566 21.40 1.32 27.00
CA TRP A 566 21.35 0.36 28.10
C TRP A 566 20.72 -0.98 27.68
N THR A 567 20.51 -1.19 26.38
CA THR A 567 20.11 -2.47 25.79
C THR A 567 21.30 -2.98 25.00
N TYR A 568 22.07 -3.87 25.62
CA TYR A 568 23.25 -4.47 25.00
C TYR A 568 22.82 -5.58 24.04
N ASP A 569 23.64 -5.85 23.02
CA ASP A 569 23.39 -6.93 22.06
C ASP A 569 23.04 -8.25 22.77
N GLY A 570 21.92 -8.86 22.38
CA GLY A 570 21.39 -10.09 22.98
C GLY A 570 20.68 -9.91 24.32
N THR A 571 20.38 -8.68 24.73
CA THR A 571 19.63 -8.37 25.97
C THR A 571 18.28 -7.68 25.73
N ASP A 572 17.80 -7.67 24.48
CA ASP A 572 16.54 -7.05 24.07
C ASP A 572 15.34 -7.60 24.86
N GLU A 573 15.33 -8.89 25.17
CA GLU A 573 14.28 -9.54 25.99
C GLU A 573 14.45 -9.33 27.51
N VAL A 574 15.59 -8.78 27.93
CA VAL A 574 15.99 -8.71 29.36
C VAL A 574 15.77 -7.31 29.91
N THR A 575 16.10 -6.25 29.16
CA THR A 575 16.07 -4.88 29.68
C THR A 575 14.65 -4.35 29.87
N ILE A 576 13.69 -4.88 29.11
CA ILE A 576 12.25 -4.72 29.36
C ILE A 576 11.83 -5.21 30.76
N THR A 577 12.48 -6.24 31.32
CA THR A 577 12.10 -6.83 32.62
C THR A 577 12.26 -5.86 33.79
N LEU A 578 13.14 -4.85 33.67
CA LEU A 578 13.28 -3.80 34.69
C LEU A 578 12.02 -2.94 34.83
N THR A 579 11.28 -2.73 33.73
CA THR A 579 9.99 -2.02 33.74
C THR A 579 8.89 -2.83 34.44
N LEU A 580 8.94 -4.17 34.30
CA LEU A 580 7.98 -5.11 34.84
C LEU A 580 8.08 -5.25 36.38
N ILE A 581 9.30 -5.34 36.92
CA ILE A 581 9.55 -5.56 38.36
C ILE A 581 9.00 -4.41 39.23
N LYS A 582 9.14 -3.15 38.80
CA LYS A 582 8.64 -1.99 39.57
C LYS A 582 7.12 -2.04 39.75
N ARG A 583 6.39 -2.54 38.75
CA ARG A 583 4.91 -2.54 38.70
C ARG A 583 4.29 -3.76 39.36
N GLN A 584 4.86 -4.96 39.18
CA GLN A 584 4.38 -6.15 39.89
C GLN A 584 4.50 -5.95 41.40
N THR A 585 5.55 -5.26 41.86
CA THR A 585 5.73 -4.89 43.28
C THR A 585 4.71 -3.85 43.78
N LEU A 586 4.14 -3.00 42.91
CA LEU A 586 3.18 -1.96 43.29
C LEU A 586 1.73 -2.47 43.43
N TYR A 587 1.35 -3.56 42.74
CA TYR A 587 -0.03 -4.04 42.67
C TYR A 587 -0.24 -5.51 43.05
N THR A 588 0.78 -6.36 42.99
CA THR A 588 0.68 -7.76 43.44
C THR A 588 1.23 -7.92 44.85
N LYS A 589 0.48 -8.58 45.73
CA LYS A 589 0.82 -8.74 47.15
C LYS A 589 1.80 -9.86 47.47
N ASP A 590 2.20 -10.68 46.50
CA ASP A 590 3.03 -11.86 46.75
C ASP A 590 4.11 -12.05 45.67
N ILE A 591 5.33 -11.59 45.96
CA ILE A 591 6.56 -11.98 45.24
C ILE A 591 7.46 -12.86 46.13
N CYS A 592 6.93 -13.39 47.24
CA CYS A 592 7.66 -14.33 48.08
C CYS A 592 6.79 -15.50 48.49
N GLY A 593 6.66 -16.48 47.59
CA GLY A 593 6.45 -17.86 47.99
C GLY A 593 7.61 -18.32 48.87
N ARG A 594 7.53 -18.04 50.19
CA ARG A 594 8.31 -18.77 51.17
C ARG A 594 7.70 -20.17 51.26
N SER A 595 8.36 -21.15 50.66
CA SER A 595 8.27 -22.51 51.14
C SER A 595 8.71 -22.53 52.62
N LYS A 596 7.88 -23.12 53.46
CA LYS A 596 8.29 -23.73 54.72
C LYS A 596 8.18 -25.24 54.56
#